data_AF-A2BLT6-F1
#
_entry.id   AF-A2BLT6-F1
#
_cell.length_a   1.000
_cell.length_b   1.000
_cell.length_c   1.000
_cell.angle_alpha   90.00
_cell.angle_beta   90.00
_cell.angle_gamma   90.00
#
_symmetry.space_group_name_H-M   'P 1'
#
loop_
_entity.id
_entity.type
_entity.pdbx_description
1 polymer ?
#
loop_
_entity_poly.entity_id
_entity_poly.type
_entity_poly.pdbx_seq_one_letter_code
_entity_poly.pdbx_strand_id
1 'polypeptide(L)' 'MSERQGREYTAYVPEQLYKRIAREVKRESFVTPYMLAEKYNMTISLARQVLKRLAKEGIVELYSPSRRAPIYVVKK' A
#
# COMPACT_ATOMS: atom_id res chain seq x y z
N MET A 1 7.23 -1.29 23.54
CA MET A 1 7.01 -2.13 22.35
C MET A 1 5.54 -2.00 21.98
N SER A 2 5.22 -1.22 20.95
CA SER A 2 3.84 -0.80 20.66
C SER A 2 2.96 -1.98 20.28
N GLU A 3 1.82 -2.10 20.97
CA GLU A 3 0.73 -3.06 20.73
C GLU A 3 0.27 -2.97 19.27
N ARG A 4 0.74 -3.89 18.42
CA ARG A 4 0.23 -4.05 17.06
C ARG A 4 -1.11 -4.79 17.16
N GLN A 5 -2.20 -4.05 17.34
CA GLN A 5 -3.57 -4.55 17.21
C GLN A 5 -3.79 -4.96 15.74
N GLY A 6 -3.49 -6.22 15.44
CA GLY A 6 -3.59 -6.79 14.11
C GLY A 6 -5.02 -7.19 13.78
N ARG A 7 -5.75 -6.34 13.06
CA ARG A 7 -6.73 -6.86 12.13
C ARG A 7 -5.94 -7.49 10.99
N GLU A 8 -5.85 -8.80 10.97
CA GLU A 8 -5.23 -9.54 9.87
C GLU A 8 -6.13 -9.44 8.63
N TYR A 9 -5.72 -8.67 7.63
CA TYR A 9 -6.38 -8.67 6.32
C TYR A 9 -5.76 -9.77 5.46
N THR A 10 -6.28 -10.98 5.59
CA THR A 10 -5.75 -12.17 4.89
C THR A 10 -6.36 -12.38 3.50
N ALA A 11 -7.63 -12.02 3.30
CA ALA A 11 -8.35 -12.36 2.06
C ALA A 11 -8.70 -11.17 1.14
N TYR A 12 -9.02 -9.99 1.69
CA TYR A 12 -9.54 -8.86 0.91
C TYR A 12 -9.34 -7.51 1.62
N VAL A 13 -9.19 -6.42 0.86
CA VAL A 13 -9.16 -5.04 1.37
C VAL A 13 -10.55 -4.42 1.24
N PRO A 14 -11.25 -4.15 2.36
CA PRO A 14 -12.52 -3.44 2.31
C PRO A 14 -12.38 -2.08 1.61
N GLU A 15 -13.39 -1.69 0.84
CA GLU A 15 -13.36 -0.43 0.07
C GLU A 15 -13.15 0.81 0.97
N GLN A 16 -13.66 0.79 2.21
CA GLN A 16 -13.41 1.87 3.18
C GLN A 16 -11.93 1.97 3.56
N LEU A 17 -11.25 0.83 3.75
CA LEU A 17 -9.82 0.78 4.03
C LEU A 17 -9.02 1.23 2.81
N TYR A 18 -9.41 0.79 1.61
CA TYR A 18 -8.79 1.22 0.35
C TYR A 18 -8.81 2.76 0.20
N LYS A 19 -9.97 3.39 0.41
CA LYS A 19 -10.11 4.86 0.36
C LYS A 19 -9.28 5.58 1.42
N ARG A 20 -9.09 4.97 2.60
CA ARG A 20 -8.19 5.51 3.63
C ARG A 20 -6.75 5.45 3.16
N ILE A 21 -6.30 4.29 2.67
CA ILE A 21 -4.95 4.08 2.14
C ILE A 21 -4.68 5.09 1.01
N ALA A 22 -5.59 5.23 0.04
CA ALA A 22 -5.43 6.16 -1.08
C ALA A 22 -5.21 7.61 -0.64
N ARG A 23 -5.92 8.06 0.42
CA ARG A 23 -5.75 9.42 0.97
C ARG A 23 -4.43 9.59 1.71
N GLU A 24 -4.00 8.58 2.46
CA GLU A 24 -2.73 8.63 3.20
C GLU A 24 -1.53 8.54 2.26
N VAL A 25 -1.57 7.65 1.27
CA VAL A 25 -0.49 7.48 0.29
C VAL A 25 -0.20 8.79 -0.45
N LYS A 26 -1.22 9.58 -0.80
CA LYS A 26 -1.03 10.91 -1.44
C LYS A 26 -0.22 11.91 -0.61
N ARG A 27 -0.10 11.70 0.70
CA ARG A 27 0.69 12.56 1.61
C ARG A 27 2.14 12.11 1.72
N GLU A 28 2.45 10.88 1.31
CA GLU A 28 3.78 10.32 1.35
C GLU A 28 4.57 10.71 0.09
N SER A 29 5.90 10.75 0.18
CA SER A 29 6.74 10.99 -1.00
C SER A 29 6.93 9.73 -1.85
N PHE A 30 7.01 8.58 -1.20
CA PHE A 30 7.12 7.27 -1.83
C PHE A 30 6.41 6.23 -0.96
N VAL A 31 6.03 5.12 -1.58
CA VAL A 31 5.38 4.00 -0.91
C VAL A 31 5.91 2.68 -1.45
N THR A 32 6.08 1.70 -0.58
CA THR A 32 6.48 0.34 -0.94
C THR A 32 5.47 -0.67 -0.40
N PRO A 33 5.40 -1.89 -0.97
CA PRO A 33 4.52 -2.93 -0.45
C PRO A 33 4.77 -3.27 1.03
N TYR A 34 6.02 -3.21 1.49
CA TYR A 34 6.37 -3.49 2.88
C TYR A 34 5.82 -2.43 3.84
N MET A 35 5.91 -1.14 3.46
CA MET A 35 5.35 -0.04 4.26
C MET A 35 3.84 -0.20 4.45
N LEU A 36 3.12 -0.57 3.38
CA LEU A 36 1.68 -0.82 3.45
C LEU A 36 1.34 -2.07 4.26
N ALA A 37 2.09 -3.15 4.06
CA ALA A 37 1.92 -4.40 4.79
C ALA A 37 2.09 -4.18 6.30
N GLU A 38 3.13 -3.46 6.71
CA GLU A 38 3.40 -3.16 8.11
C GLU A 38 2.39 -2.18 8.70
N LYS A 39 2.10 -1.07 8.00
CA LYS A 39 1.21 -0.01 8.51
C LYS A 39 -0.24 -0.48 8.70
N TYR A 40 -0.72 -1.34 7.81
CA TYR A 40 -2.11 -1.80 7.82
C TYR A 40 -2.26 -3.28 8.21
N ASN A 41 -1.18 -3.90 8.70
CA ASN A 41 -1.13 -5.30 9.11
C ASN A 41 -1.77 -6.25 8.08
N MET A 42 -1.38 -6.07 6.82
CA MET A 42 -1.87 -6.86 5.68
C MET A 42 -0.75 -7.67 5.04
N THR A 43 -1.11 -8.73 4.33
CA THR A 43 -0.10 -9.53 3.63
C THR A 43 0.60 -8.73 2.52
N ILE A 44 1.86 -9.05 2.24
CA ILE A 44 2.62 -8.41 1.15
C ILE A 44 1.91 -8.58 -0.21
N SER A 45 1.22 -9.71 -0.41
CA SER A 45 0.42 -9.96 -1.60
C SER A 45 -0.70 -8.93 -1.74
N LEU A 46 -1.43 -8.68 -0.66
CA LEU A 46 -2.52 -7.70 -0.61
C LEU A 46 -1.99 -6.27 -0.84
N ALA A 47 -0.88 -5.91 -0.20
CA ALA A 47 -0.25 -4.61 -0.37
C ALA A 47 0.18 -4.37 -1.84
N ARG A 48 0.72 -5.39 -2.51
CA ARG A 48 1.04 -5.33 -3.95
C ARG A 48 -0.21 -5.12 -4.80
N GLN A 49 -1.32 -5.77 -4.48
CA GLN A 49 -2.59 -5.58 -5.20
C GLN A 49 -3.12 -4.16 -5.02
N VAL A 50 -3.06 -3.62 -3.81
CA VAL A 50 -3.47 -2.23 -3.52
C VAL A 50 -2.63 -1.24 -4.32
N LEU A 51 -1.29 -1.39 -4.29
CA LEU A 51 -0.40 -0.50 -5.05
C LEU A 51 -0.63 -0.58 -6.56
N LYS A 52 -0.87 -1.78 -7.10
CA LYS A 52 -1.22 -1.94 -8.52
C LYS A 52 -2.53 -1.23 -8.85
N ARG A 53 -3.54 -1.30 -7.98
CA ARG A 53 -4.81 -0.60 -8.16
C ARG A 53 -4.62 0.92 -8.10
N LEU A 54 -3.89 1.43 -7.10
CA LEU A 54 -3.55 2.85 -7.00
C LEU A 54 -2.76 3.36 -8.21
N ALA A 55 -1.87 2.52 -8.76
CA ALA A 55 -1.12 2.85 -9.96
C ALA A 55 -2.00 2.91 -11.21
N LYS A 56 -2.95 1.97 -11.34
CA LYS A 56 -3.96 1.98 -12.40
C LYS A 56 -4.87 3.21 -12.34
N GLU A 57 -5.17 3.67 -11.13
CA GLU A 57 -5.94 4.91 -10.87
C GLU A 57 -5.09 6.19 -11.01
N GLY A 58 -3.79 6.08 -11.30
CA GLY A 58 -2.89 7.22 -11.52
C GLY A 58 -2.48 7.95 -10.24
N ILE A 59 -2.74 7.39 -9.06
CA ILE A 59 -2.39 7.99 -7.75
C ILE A 59 -0.90 7.81 -7.45
N VAL A 60 -0.34 6.67 -7.86
CA VAL A 60 1.08 6.37 -7.73
C VAL A 60 1.65 5.90 -9.05
N GLU A 61 2.95 6.05 -9.23
CA GLU A 61 3.67 5.59 -10.41
C GLU A 61 4.82 4.68 -9.99
N LEU A 62 5.04 3.60 -10.74
CA LEU A 62 6.15 2.69 -10.47
C LEU A 62 7.44 3.40 -10.88
N TYR A 63 8.22 3.84 -9.89
CA TYR A 63 9.50 4.51 -10.12
C TYR A 63 10.63 3.51 -10.35
N SER A 64 10.69 2.47 -9.50
CA SER A 64 11.72 1.44 -9.59
C SER A 64 11.10 0.04 -9.57
N PRO A 65 11.18 -0.70 -10.70
CA PRO A 65 10.76 -2.08 -10.74
C PRO A 65 11.79 -2.97 -10.01
N SER A 66 11.41 -3.52 -8.86
CA SER A 66 12.19 -4.53 -8.14
C SER A 66 11.32 -5.75 -7.86
N ARG A 67 11.89 -6.96 -7.97
CA ARG A 67 11.17 -8.21 -7.68
C ARG A 67 10.77 -8.34 -6.21
N ARG A 68 11.56 -7.76 -5.29
CA ARG A 68 11.32 -7.87 -3.84
C ARG A 68 10.53 -6.69 -3.30
N ALA A 69 10.91 -5.47 -3.67
CA ALA A 69 10.33 -4.24 -3.14
C ALA A 69 10.20 -3.18 -4.25
N PRO A 70 9.19 -3.27 -5.13
CA PRO A 70 8.94 -2.21 -6.10
C PRO A 70 8.65 -0.89 -5.36
N ILE A 71 9.25 0.19 -5.83
CA ILE A 71 9.08 1.53 -5.25
C ILE A 71 8.08 2.28 -6.10
N TYR A 72 7.02 2.74 -5.45
CA TYR A 72 6.01 3.60 -6.06
C TYR A 72 6.18 5.02 -5.52
N VAL A 73 6.10 6.01 -6.40
CA VAL A 73 6.11 7.43 -6.03
C VAL A 73 4.74 8.01 -6.26
N VAL A 74 4.32 8.97 -5.44
CA VAL A 74 3.05 9.66 -5.66
C VAL A 74 3.16 10.51 -6.91
N LYS A 75 2.20 10.33 -7.82
CA LYS A 75 2.09 11.17 -9.01
C LYS A 75 1.37 12.46 -8.59
N LYS A 76 2.07 13.59 -8.67
CA LYS A 76 1.47 14.92 -8.44
C LYS A 76 0.73 15.40 -9.66
#